data_AF-A0A8T6MTV6-F1
#
_entry.id   AF-A0A8T6MTV6-F1
#
_cell.length_a   1.000
_cell.length_b   1.000
_cell.length_c   1.000
_cell.angle_alpha   90.00
_cell.angle_beta   90.00
_cell.angle_gamma   90.00
#
_symmetry.space_group_name_H-M   'P 1'
#
loop_
_entity.id
_entity.type
_entity.pdbx_description
1 polymer ?
#
loop_
_entity_poly.entity_id
_entity_poly.type
_entity_poly.pdbx_seq_one_letter_code
_entity_poly.pdbx_strand_id
1 'polypeptide(L)'
;MNKNIAFFVHIQVKTYRPGDVKCAVGRKAEKSYGKNFFWVLGGIPEHNSDQIFKYYIIPSSEMSKWINKEHKNWMKTPGTKGRSHKDSGIRVVSIPPYKDKFTLWDISKYENNWSLIESRLRD
;
A
#
# COMPACT_ATOMS: atom_id res chain seq x y z
N MET A 1 3.79 35.51 22.21
CA MET A 1 4.40 34.17 22.12
C MET A 1 3.94 33.54 20.80
N ASN A 2 4.80 33.49 19.78
CA ASN A 2 4.51 32.74 18.56
C ASN A 2 4.71 31.25 18.86
N LYS A 3 3.62 30.50 18.97
CA LYS A 3 3.70 29.03 18.94
C LYS A 3 4.11 28.63 17.52
N ASN A 4 5.34 28.12 17.35
CA ASN A 4 5.69 27.36 16.16
C ASN A 4 4.82 26.11 16.14
N ILE A 5 3.82 26.06 15.25
CA ILE A 5 2.99 24.88 15.04
C ILE A 5 3.75 23.98 14.06
N ALA A 6 4.15 22.80 14.53
CA ALA A 6 4.79 21.78 13.72
C ALA A 6 3.75 20.71 13.34
N PHE A 7 3.57 20.49 12.04
CA PHE A 7 2.72 19.43 11.51
C PHE A 7 3.55 18.20 11.20
N PHE A 8 3.04 17.02 11.57
CA PHE A 8 3.73 15.75 11.40
C PHE A 8 2.87 14.75 10.65
N VAL A 9 3.52 14.00 9.77
CA VAL A 9 2.96 12.82 9.11
C VAL A 9 3.79 11.60 9.47
N HIS A 10 3.13 10.45 9.57
CA HIS A 10 3.78 9.16 9.78
C HIS A 10 3.82 8.40 8.47
N ILE A 11 4.99 7.88 8.11
CA ILE A 11 5.18 7.14 6.85
C ILE A 11 5.68 5.74 7.17
N GLN A 12 4.99 4.74 6.63
CA GLN A 12 5.45 3.36 6.60
C GLN A 12 5.83 2.97 5.17
N VAL A 13 7.08 2.59 4.97
CA VAL A 13 7.59 2.20 3.65
C VAL A 13 7.57 0.69 3.48
N LYS A 14 7.24 0.25 2.27
CA LYS A 14 7.46 -1.11 1.76
C LYS A 14 8.02 -1.02 0.34
N THR A 15 8.93 -1.93 0.01
CA THR A 15 9.61 -1.91 -1.29
C THR A 15 9.22 -3.13 -2.11
N TYR A 16 9.34 -2.99 -3.43
CA TYR A 16 9.17 -4.07 -4.41
C TYR A 16 10.10 -3.79 -5.60
N ARG A 17 10.31 -4.77 -6.47
CA ARG A 17 11.06 -4.55 -7.71
C ARG A 17 10.11 -4.07 -8.80
N PRO A 18 10.41 -3.00 -9.54
CA PRO A 18 9.68 -2.62 -10.73
C PRO A 18 9.53 -3.82 -11.68
N GLY A 19 8.28 -4.12 -12.07
CA GLY A 19 7.90 -5.33 -12.79
C GLY A 19 7.22 -6.40 -11.93
N ASP A 20 7.43 -6.40 -10.61
CA ASP A 20 6.70 -7.27 -9.69
C ASP A 20 5.20 -6.96 -9.74
N VAL A 21 4.38 -8.02 -9.81
CA VAL A 21 2.92 -7.92 -9.82
C VAL A 21 2.36 -7.50 -8.45
N LYS A 22 3.13 -7.71 -7.38
CA LYS A 22 2.68 -7.53 -5.99
C LYS A 22 3.77 -6.96 -5.12
N CYS A 23 3.40 -6.09 -4.18
CA CYS A 23 4.22 -5.71 -3.04
C CYS A 23 3.70 -6.39 -1.78
N ALA A 24 4.58 -7.12 -1.09
CA ALA A 24 4.23 -7.79 0.16
C ALA A 24 4.18 -6.78 1.32
N VAL A 25 3.04 -6.76 2.02
CA VAL A 25 2.82 -5.96 3.22
C VAL A 25 2.46 -6.88 4.39
N GLY A 26 2.58 -6.37 5.62
CA GLY A 26 2.28 -7.16 6.82
C GLY A 26 0.87 -6.88 7.36
N ARG A 27 0.46 -7.64 8.39
CA ARG A 27 -0.80 -7.42 9.15
C ARG A 27 -1.04 -5.98 9.59
N LYS A 28 0.02 -5.20 9.80
CA LYS A 28 -0.11 -3.76 10.12
C LYS A 28 -0.92 -2.99 9.06
N ALA A 29 -0.91 -3.42 7.81
CA ALA A 29 -1.65 -2.79 6.71
C ALA A 29 -3.17 -2.96 6.82
N GLU A 30 -3.68 -3.86 7.67
CA GLU A 30 -5.12 -4.00 7.96
C GLU A 30 -5.64 -2.93 8.92
N LYS A 31 -4.76 -2.16 9.58
CA LYS A 31 -5.18 -1.16 10.56
C LYS A 31 -5.10 0.24 9.96
N SER A 32 -6.09 1.06 10.28
CA SER A 32 -6.04 2.51 10.02
C SER A 32 -5.40 3.22 11.21
N TYR A 33 -4.34 3.99 10.97
CA TYR A 33 -3.60 4.73 12.01
C TYR A 33 -3.93 6.24 12.02
N GLY A 34 -5.04 6.64 11.39
CA GLY A 34 -5.48 8.03 11.34
C GLY A 34 -5.07 8.79 10.08
N LYS A 35 -5.54 10.04 9.98
CA LYS A 35 -5.48 10.87 8.75
C LYS A 35 -4.08 11.33 8.35
N ASN A 36 -3.12 11.32 9.28
CA ASN A 36 -1.73 11.75 9.06
C ASN A 36 -0.78 10.57 8.80
N PHE A 37 -1.29 9.34 8.69
CA PHE A 37 -0.48 8.16 8.41
C PHE A 37 -0.62 7.73 6.95
N PHE A 38 0.52 7.48 6.31
CA PHE A 38 0.61 7.06 4.92
C PHE A 38 1.47 5.82 4.76
N TRP A 39 1.10 5.00 3.78
CA TRP A 39 1.94 3.94 3.26
C TRP A 39 2.60 4.43 1.98
N VAL A 40 3.90 4.21 1.85
CA VAL A 40 4.64 4.46 0.61
C VAL A 40 5.16 3.13 0.09
N LEU A 41 4.67 2.71 -1.08
CA LEU A 41 5.20 1.56 -1.79
C LEU A 41 6.25 2.04 -2.79
N GLY A 42 7.52 1.69 -2.56
CA GLY A 42 8.65 2.10 -3.40
C GLY A 42 9.12 0.97 -4.32
N GLY A 43 8.91 1.13 -5.62
CA GLY A 43 9.52 0.32 -6.66
C GLY A 43 10.97 0.76 -6.85
N ILE A 44 11.91 -0.04 -6.38
CA ILE A 44 13.35 0.24 -6.48
C ILE A 44 13.92 -0.58 -7.65
N PRO A 45 14.39 0.07 -8.73
CA PRO A 45 15.03 -0.62 -9.86
C PRO A 45 16.26 -1.43 -9.42
N GLU A 46 16.54 -2.50 -10.13
CA GLU A 46 17.82 -3.21 -9.97
C GLU A 46 18.97 -2.35 -10.52
N HIS A 47 20.18 -2.60 -10.02
CA HIS A 47 21.39 -1.92 -10.49
C HIS A 47 21.59 -2.18 -11.99
N ASN A 48 21.95 -1.14 -12.75
CA ASN A 48 22.07 -1.17 -14.22
C ASN A 48 20.77 -1.45 -15.00
N SER A 49 19.59 -1.26 -14.39
CA SER A 49 18.31 -1.28 -15.11
C SER A 49 17.93 0.10 -15.61
N ASP A 50 17.34 0.19 -16.80
CA ASP A 50 16.72 1.42 -17.34
C ASP A 50 15.35 1.73 -16.71
N GLN A 51 14.89 0.90 -15.76
CA GLN A 51 13.64 1.13 -15.05
C GLN A 51 13.76 2.30 -14.08
N ILE A 52 12.69 3.10 -13.98
CA ILE A 52 12.64 4.24 -13.05
C ILE A 52 12.06 3.84 -11.69
N PHE A 53 12.40 4.62 -10.66
CA PHE A 53 11.73 4.52 -9.38
C PHE A 53 10.24 4.80 -9.52
N LYS A 54 9.42 4.02 -8.80
CA LYS A 54 7.98 4.21 -8.73
C LYS A 54 7.54 4.33 -7.28
N TYR A 55 6.65 5.27 -6.99
CA TYR A 55 6.14 5.45 -5.63
C TYR A 55 4.63 5.51 -5.64
N TYR A 56 3.99 4.75 -4.77
CA TYR A 56 2.54 4.84 -4.52
C TYR A 56 2.28 5.34 -3.10
N ILE A 57 1.64 6.51 -3.00
CA ILE A 57 1.42 7.23 -1.74
C ILE A 57 -0.03 6.99 -1.32
N ILE A 58 -0.24 6.09 -0.36
CA ILE A 58 -1.55 5.54 -0.03
C ILE A 58 -1.94 5.96 1.39
N PRO A 59 -3.06 6.67 1.60
CA PRO A 59 -3.58 6.97 2.93
C PRO A 59 -3.81 5.70 3.76
N SER A 60 -3.55 5.73 5.06
CA SER A 60 -3.73 4.56 5.93
C SER A 60 -5.15 4.01 5.93
N SER A 61 -6.16 4.87 5.81
CA SER A 61 -7.57 4.48 5.71
C SER A 61 -7.82 3.64 4.46
N GLU A 62 -7.36 4.10 3.30
CA GLU A 62 -7.51 3.40 2.03
C GLU A 62 -6.77 2.07 2.03
N MET A 63 -5.50 2.04 2.48
CA MET A 63 -4.73 0.80 2.60
C MET A 63 -5.48 -0.24 3.47
N SER A 64 -5.91 0.17 4.67
CA SER A 64 -6.61 -0.73 5.59
C SER A 64 -7.93 -1.26 5.04
N LYS A 65 -8.74 -0.41 4.42
CA LYS A 65 -10.02 -0.79 3.83
C LYS A 65 -9.85 -1.90 2.80
N TRP A 66 -8.92 -1.72 1.87
CA TRP A 66 -8.76 -2.64 0.75
C TRP A 66 -8.05 -3.93 1.15
N ILE A 67 -7.01 -3.86 2.00
CA ILE A 67 -6.32 -5.06 2.51
C ILE A 67 -7.25 -5.94 3.35
N ASN A 68 -8.10 -5.36 4.21
CA ASN A 68 -9.09 -6.14 4.96
C ASN A 68 -10.07 -6.86 4.03
N LYS A 69 -10.55 -6.16 2.98
CA LYS A 69 -11.51 -6.72 2.03
C LYS A 69 -10.89 -7.84 1.20
N GLU A 70 -9.67 -7.63 0.70
CA GLU A 70 -8.89 -8.63 -0.04
C GLU A 70 -8.66 -9.87 0.80
N HIS A 71 -8.09 -9.72 2.00
CA HIS A 71 -7.76 -10.85 2.86
C HIS A 71 -9.01 -11.64 3.29
N LYS A 72 -10.10 -10.94 3.61
CA LYS A 72 -11.39 -11.59 3.93
C LYS A 72 -11.93 -12.40 2.75
N ASN A 73 -11.76 -11.92 1.52
CA ASN A 73 -12.18 -12.64 0.32
C ASN A 73 -11.25 -13.82 0.03
N TRP A 74 -9.93 -13.63 0.15
CA TRP A 74 -8.94 -14.69 0.01
C TRP A 74 -9.23 -15.85 0.96
N MET A 75 -9.49 -15.59 2.25
CA MET A 75 -9.81 -16.62 3.24
C MET A 75 -11.11 -17.41 2.92
N LYS A 76 -12.02 -16.84 2.13
CA LYS A 76 -13.28 -17.49 1.73
C LYS A 76 -13.15 -18.33 0.48
N THR A 77 -12.13 -18.11 -0.34
CA THR A 77 -11.94 -18.87 -1.58
C THR A 77 -11.07 -20.10 -1.34
N PRO A 78 -11.35 -21.22 -2.01
CA PRO A 78 -10.42 -22.34 -2.02
C PRO A 78 -9.15 -21.97 -2.78
N GLY A 79 -8.00 -22.44 -2.30
CA GLY A 79 -6.72 -22.30 -3.01
C GLY A 79 -6.63 -23.20 -4.24
N THR A 80 -5.48 -23.17 -4.92
CA THR A 80 -5.20 -23.83 -6.22
C THR A 80 -5.51 -25.33 -6.31
N LYS A 81 -5.70 -26.02 -5.17
CA LYS A 81 -6.07 -27.44 -5.11
C LYS A 81 -7.34 -27.71 -4.28
N GLY A 82 -8.25 -26.73 -4.22
CA GLY A 82 -9.47 -26.84 -3.40
C GLY A 82 -9.25 -26.67 -1.89
N ARG A 83 -7.99 -26.59 -1.43
CA ARG A 83 -7.64 -26.47 -0.02
C ARG A 83 -7.90 -25.06 0.50
N SER A 84 -8.50 -24.95 1.67
CA SER A 84 -8.64 -23.67 2.38
C SER A 84 -7.29 -23.01 2.60
N HIS A 85 -7.26 -21.69 2.51
CA HIS A 85 -6.07 -20.93 2.85
C HIS A 85 -5.77 -20.99 4.36
N LYS A 86 -4.49 -21.07 4.71
CA LYS A 86 -4.02 -20.90 6.09
C LYS A 86 -3.71 -19.42 6.31
N ASP A 87 -4.33 -18.80 7.32
CA ASP A 87 -4.02 -17.43 7.68
C ASP A 87 -2.53 -17.29 8.05
N SER A 88 -1.91 -16.23 7.55
CA SER A 88 -0.49 -15.94 7.71
C SER A 88 -0.27 -14.46 8.03
N GLY A 89 0.98 -14.06 8.27
CA GLY A 89 1.35 -12.66 8.49
C GLY A 89 1.34 -11.79 7.23
N ILE A 90 1.18 -12.40 6.05
CA ILE A 90 1.41 -11.75 4.76
C ILE A 90 0.11 -11.24 4.18
N ARG A 91 0.16 -10.02 3.67
CA ARG A 91 -0.84 -9.37 2.82
C ARG A 91 -0.16 -8.87 1.56
N VAL A 92 -0.92 -8.59 0.53
CA VAL A 92 -0.34 -8.13 -0.75
C VAL A 92 -1.12 -6.95 -1.30
N VAL A 93 -0.39 -6.00 -1.88
CA VAL A 93 -0.96 -4.96 -2.73
C VAL A 93 -0.57 -5.30 -4.17
N SER A 94 -1.54 -5.37 -5.07
CA SER A 94 -1.25 -5.52 -6.51
C SER A 94 -0.66 -4.22 -7.06
N ILE A 95 0.41 -4.35 -7.85
CA ILE A 95 1.10 -3.22 -8.48
C ILE A 95 0.57 -3.05 -9.92
N PRO A 96 0.20 -1.82 -10.35
CA PRO A 96 -0.25 -1.55 -11.71
C PRO A 96 0.74 -2.07 -12.77
N PRO A 97 0.25 -2.57 -13.91
CA PRO A 97 -1.14 -2.50 -14.38
C PRO A 97 -2.08 -3.57 -13.78
N TYR A 98 -1.59 -4.39 -12.87
CA TYR A 98 -2.38 -5.45 -12.25
C TYR A 98 -3.27 -4.91 -11.14
N LYS A 99 -4.48 -5.46 -11.05
CA LYS A 99 -5.44 -5.16 -10.00
C LYS A 99 -5.56 -6.32 -9.04
N ASP A 100 -6.01 -6.05 -7.82
CA ASP A 100 -6.36 -7.14 -6.91
C ASP A 100 -7.49 -8.00 -7.51
N LYS A 101 -7.35 -9.32 -7.38
CA LYS A 101 -8.27 -10.28 -8.01
C LYS A 101 -9.66 -10.29 -7.35
N PHE A 102 -9.74 -9.92 -6.08
CA PHE A 102 -10.98 -10.01 -5.30
C PHE A 102 -11.72 -8.69 -5.19
N THR A 103 -11.00 -7.59 -5.21
CA THR A 103 -11.51 -6.24 -4.95
C THR A 103 -11.43 -5.32 -6.15
N LEU A 104 -10.66 -5.72 -7.18
CA LEU A 104 -10.32 -4.89 -8.35
C LEU A 104 -9.70 -3.54 -7.96
N TRP A 105 -9.13 -3.45 -6.75
CA TRP A 105 -8.49 -2.24 -6.28
C TRP A 105 -7.29 -1.92 -7.16
N ASP A 106 -7.28 -0.69 -7.66
CA ASP A 106 -6.26 -0.11 -8.51
C ASP A 106 -5.60 1.05 -7.77
N ILE A 107 -4.29 0.95 -7.55
CA ILE A 107 -3.51 1.96 -6.85
C ILE A 107 -2.90 3.01 -7.79
N SER A 108 -3.15 2.96 -9.10
CA SER A 108 -2.55 3.89 -10.08
C SER A 108 -2.80 5.36 -9.73
N LYS A 109 -3.96 5.69 -9.15
CA LYS A 109 -4.29 7.06 -8.69
C LYS A 109 -3.38 7.60 -7.57
N TYR A 110 -2.60 6.73 -6.94
CA TYR A 110 -1.66 7.07 -5.88
C TYR A 110 -0.21 7.22 -6.39
N GLU A 111 0.04 6.98 -7.68
CA GLU A 111 1.39 7.06 -8.26
C GLU A 111 1.92 8.48 -8.19
N ASN A 112 3.08 8.65 -7.52
CA ASN A 112 3.74 9.94 -7.28
C ASN A 112 2.81 11.04 -6.71
N ASN A 113 1.72 10.65 -6.06
CA ASN A 113 0.73 11.59 -5.54
C ASN A 113 1.13 12.12 -4.14
N TRP A 114 2.26 12.82 -4.09
CA TRP A 114 2.81 13.41 -2.87
C TRP A 114 1.93 14.52 -2.28
N SER A 115 1.04 15.11 -3.09
CA SER A 115 0.06 16.12 -2.65
C SER A 115 -0.82 15.63 -1.49
N LEU A 116 -1.06 14.32 -1.39
CA LEU A 116 -1.80 13.71 -0.28
C LEU A 116 -1.09 13.90 1.07
N ILE A 117 0.24 13.89 1.08
CA ILE A 117 1.04 14.18 2.27
C ILE A 117 1.16 15.69 2.46
N GLU A 118 1.46 16.44 1.41
CA GLU A 118 1.66 17.90 1.50
C GLU A 118 0.43 18.63 2.04
N SER A 119 -0.78 18.18 1.68
CA SER A 119 -2.03 18.75 2.21
C SER A 119 -2.14 18.61 3.73
N ARG A 120 -1.56 17.56 4.33
CA ARG A 120 -1.55 17.35 5.79
C ARG A 120 -0.54 18.21 6.54
N LEU A 121 0.39 18.85 5.83
CA LEU A 121 1.40 19.71 6.43
C LEU A 121 1.00 21.19 6.42
N ARG A 122 -0.17 21.51 5.85
CA ARG A 122 -0.69 22.88 5.72
C ARG A 122 -1.98 23.13 6.54
N ASP A 123 -2.60 22.07 7.06
CA ASP A 123 -3.82 22.07 7.87
C ASP A 123 -3.51 21.97 9.37
#